data_AF-A0A7Z0SSU3-F1
#
_entry.id   AF-A0A7Z0SSU3-F1
#
_cell.length_a   1.000
_cell.length_b   1.000
_cell.length_c   1.000
_cell.angle_alpha   90.00
_cell.angle_beta   90.00
_cell.angle_gamma   90.00
#
_symmetry.space_group_name_H-M   'P 1'
#
loop_
_entity.id
_entity.type
_entity.pdbx_description
1 polymer ?
#
loop_
_entity_poly.entity_id
_entity_poly.type
_entity_poly.pdbx_seq_one_letter_code
_entity_poly.pdbx_strand_id
1 'polypeptide(L)'
;MLTVNRPRSAARRATNVSLPEDLLSEAKALQINISQAAEAGVAQAIARTRSERWLAENKEAIESSNAFIEKHGLPLAKYRMF
;
A
#
# COMPACT_ATOMS: atom_id res chain seq x y z
N MET A 1 -31.15 -9.28 -18.27
CA MET A 1 -30.92 -8.19 -17.31
C MET A 1 -29.49 -8.30 -16.80
N LEU A 2 -28.56 -7.52 -17.35
CA LEU A 2 -27.16 -7.50 -16.89
C LEU A 2 -27.03 -6.38 -15.85
N THR A 3 -26.82 -6.75 -14.60
CA THR A 3 -26.55 -5.81 -13.51
C THR A 3 -25.19 -5.16 -13.76
N VAL A 4 -25.21 -3.87 -14.12
CA VAL A 4 -24.00 -3.03 -14.15
C VAL A 4 -23.47 -2.92 -12.71
N ASN A 5 -22.30 -3.50 -12.46
CA ASN A 5 -21.54 -3.30 -11.22
C ASN A 5 -21.07 -1.84 -11.17
N ARG A 6 -21.88 -0.97 -10.59
CA ARG A 6 -21.52 0.44 -10.37
C ARG A 6 -20.40 0.46 -9.33
N PRO A 7 -19.25 1.11 -9.57
CA PRO A 7 -18.23 1.24 -8.54
C PRO A 7 -18.88 1.93 -7.35
N ARG A 8 -18.91 1.24 -6.20
CA ARG A 8 -19.42 1.77 -4.95
C ARG A 8 -18.62 3.03 -4.67
N SER A 9 -19.20 4.22 -4.85
CA SER A 9 -18.54 5.43 -4.40
C SER A 9 -18.33 5.24 -2.90
N ALA A 10 -17.08 5.06 -2.50
CA ALA A 10 -16.77 4.88 -1.10
C ALA A 10 -17.32 6.12 -0.39
N ALA A 11 -18.20 5.91 0.60
CA ALA A 11 -18.79 7.00 1.35
C ALA A 11 -17.65 7.81 1.98
N ARG A 12 -17.39 9.01 1.45
CA ARG A 12 -16.34 9.89 1.94
C ARG A 12 -16.85 10.57 3.20
N ARG A 13 -16.13 10.40 4.30
CA ARG A 13 -16.39 11.13 5.53
C ARG A 13 -15.44 12.32 5.59
N ALA A 14 -15.99 13.53 5.63
CA ALA A 14 -15.21 14.73 5.91
C ALA A 14 -14.56 14.59 7.29
N THR A 15 -13.24 14.79 7.34
CA THR A 15 -12.45 14.73 8.57
C THR A 15 -11.66 16.02 8.65
N ASN A 16 -11.73 16.72 9.77
CA ASN A 16 -10.98 17.96 9.97
C ASN A 16 -9.54 17.60 10.35
N VAL A 17 -8.56 18.14 9.63
CA VAL A 17 -7.13 17.91 9.87
C VAL A 17 -6.42 19.24 10.08
N SER A 18 -5.47 19.28 11.02
CA SER A 18 -4.64 20.46 11.27
C SER A 18 -3.28 20.26 10.61
N LEU A 19 -2.86 21.24 9.82
CA LEU A 19 -1.59 21.26 9.09
C LEU A 19 -0.88 22.60 9.33
N PRO A 20 0.46 22.65 9.22
CA PRO A 20 1.22 23.90 9.29
C PRO A 20 0.71 24.95 8.29
N GLU A 21 0.68 26.21 8.71
CA GLU A 21 0.13 27.32 7.92
C GLU A 21 0.96 27.64 6.67
N ASP A 22 2.29 27.55 6.79
CA ASP A 22 3.24 27.68 5.70
C ASP A 22 2.98 26.65 4.61
N LEU A 23 2.79 25.38 5.00
CA LEU A 23 2.49 24.29 4.07
C LEU A 23 1.14 24.49 3.35
N LEU A 24 0.12 24.97 4.06
CA LEU A 24 -1.18 25.29 3.46
C LEU A 24 -1.10 26.46 2.49
N SER A 25 -0.29 27.46 2.81
CA SER A 25 -0.09 28.66 1.98
C SER A 25 0.65 28.31 0.69
N GLU A 26 1.70 27.49 0.80
CA GLU A 26 2.46 26.97 -0.34
C GLU A 26 1.58 26.07 -1.22
N ALA A 27 0.82 25.15 -0.62
CA ALA A 27 -0.10 24.28 -1.36
C ALA A 27 -1.15 25.10 -2.15
N LYS A 28 -1.67 26.17 -1.57
CA LYS A 28 -2.59 27.10 -2.28
C LYS A 28 -1.89 27.83 -3.42
N ALA A 29 -0.67 28.35 -3.20
CA ALA A 29 0.11 29.03 -4.24
C ALA A 29 0.42 28.10 -5.43
N LEU A 30 0.66 26.81 -5.14
CA LEU A 30 0.92 25.77 -6.14
C LEU A 30 -0.35 25.12 -6.70
N GLN A 31 -1.55 25.58 -6.30
CA GLN A 31 -2.84 25.01 -6.70
C GLN A 31 -2.98 23.50 -6.41
N ILE A 32 -2.35 23.02 -5.35
CA ILE A 32 -2.40 21.61 -4.94
C ILE A 32 -3.74 21.31 -4.28
N ASN A 33 -4.37 20.21 -4.69
CA ASN A 33 -5.57 19.71 -4.05
C ASN A 33 -5.21 18.97 -2.74
N ILE A 34 -5.28 19.70 -1.62
CA ILE A 34 -4.92 19.20 -0.29
C ILE A 34 -5.68 17.93 0.08
N SER A 35 -6.98 17.85 -0.22
CA SER A 35 -7.79 16.67 0.10
C SER A 35 -7.30 15.42 -0.64
N GLN A 36 -6.97 15.57 -1.93
CA GLN A 36 -6.44 14.46 -2.74
C GLN A 36 -5.03 14.06 -2.28
N ALA A 37 -4.18 15.04 -1.96
CA ALA A 37 -2.83 14.77 -1.45
C ALA A 37 -2.87 14.06 -0.09
N ALA A 38 -3.77 14.49 0.80
CA ALA A 38 -3.98 13.85 2.10
C ALA A 38 -4.48 12.41 1.93
N GLU A 39 -5.43 12.17 1.02
CA GLU A 39 -5.92 10.82 0.72
C GLU A 39 -4.79 9.91 0.24
N ALA A 40 -3.97 10.38 -0.70
CA ALA A 40 -2.82 9.63 -1.21
C ALA A 40 -1.78 9.33 -0.11
N GLY A 41 -1.47 10.33 0.73
CA GLY A 41 -0.54 10.17 1.84
C GLY A 41 -1.02 9.15 2.87
N VAL A 42 -2.30 9.20 3.25
CA VAL A 42 -2.91 8.23 4.18
C VAL A 42 -2.91 6.83 3.57
N ALA A 43 -3.27 6.69 2.29
CA ALA A 43 -3.25 5.41 1.60
C ALA A 43 -1.85 4.78 1.59
N GLN A 44 -0.81 5.57 1.29
CA GLN A 44 0.58 5.09 1.33
C GLN A 44 1.00 4.69 2.75
N ALA A 45 0.68 5.49 3.77
CA ALA A 45 1.01 5.18 5.15
C ALA A 45 0.35 3.88 5.63
N ILE A 46 -0.91 3.64 5.25
CA ILE A 46 -1.63 2.39 5.53
C ILE A 46 -0.96 1.22 4.83
N ALA A 47 -0.65 1.35 3.54
CA ALA A 47 -0.01 0.30 2.76
C ALA A 47 1.34 -0.09 3.37
N ARG A 48 2.20 0.89 3.66
CA ARG A 48 3.51 0.68 4.31
C ARG A 48 3.37 -0.04 5.64
N THR A 49 2.49 0.44 6.52
CA THR A 49 2.29 -0.17 7.85
C THR A 49 1.78 -1.61 7.73
N ARG A 50 0.87 -1.90 6.77
CA ARG A 50 0.39 -3.26 6.54
C ARG A 50 1.50 -4.17 6.02
N SER A 51 2.30 -3.71 5.08
CA SER A 51 3.43 -4.47 4.56
C SER A 51 4.45 -4.78 5.65
N GLU A 52 4.77 -3.82 6.52
CA GLU A 52 5.67 -4.02 7.65
C GLU A 52 5.14 -5.07 8.64
N ARG A 53 3.84 -4.98 8.98
CA ARG A 53 3.20 -5.98 9.86
C ARG A 53 3.21 -7.37 9.24
N TRP A 54 2.84 -7.47 7.97
CA TRP A 54 2.84 -8.75 7.26
C TRP A 54 4.24 -9.36 7.21
N LEU A 55 5.28 -8.57 6.93
CA LEU A 55 6.66 -9.04 6.95
C LEU A 55 7.08 -9.54 8.33
N ALA A 56 6.70 -8.85 9.39
CA ALA A 56 6.98 -9.28 10.76
C ALA A 56 6.27 -10.60 11.10
N GLU A 57 4.99 -10.71 10.77
CA GLU A 57 4.16 -11.90 11.01
C GLU A 57 4.64 -13.13 10.20
N ASN A 58 5.18 -12.91 9.00
CA ASN A 58 5.58 -13.98 8.09
C ASN A 58 7.09 -14.25 8.13
N LYS A 59 7.83 -13.58 9.02
CA LYS A 59 9.30 -13.67 9.07
C LYS A 59 9.80 -15.10 9.20
N GLU A 60 9.25 -15.87 10.13
CA GLU A 60 9.65 -17.27 10.34
C GLU A 60 9.33 -18.17 9.14
N ALA A 61 8.19 -17.95 8.49
CA ALA A 61 7.81 -18.69 7.28
C ALA A 61 8.75 -18.38 6.11
N ILE A 62 9.12 -17.10 5.95
CA ILE A 62 10.08 -16.67 4.93
C ILE A 62 11.47 -17.26 5.21
N GLU A 63 11.95 -17.19 6.46
CA GLU A 63 13.24 -17.77 6.86
C GLU A 63 13.28 -19.29 6.65
N SER A 64 12.22 -20.00 7.03
CA SER A 64 12.09 -21.45 6.79
C SER A 64 12.12 -21.77 5.29
N SER A 65 11.41 -21.00 4.47
CA SER A 65 11.40 -21.17 3.02
C SER A 65 12.76 -20.89 2.40
N ASN A 66 13.46 -19.84 2.84
CA ASN A 66 14.81 -19.50 2.38
C ASN A 66 15.80 -20.62 2.75
N ALA A 67 15.78 -21.10 4.00
CA ALA A 67 16.64 -22.18 4.45
C ALA A 67 16.40 -23.49 3.68
N PHE A 68 15.15 -23.77 3.28
CA PHE A 68 14.83 -24.90 2.42
C PHE A 68 15.46 -24.75 1.03
N ILE A 69 15.35 -23.57 0.41
CA ILE A 69 15.95 -23.29 -0.90
C ILE A 69 17.48 -23.37 -0.83
N GLU A 70 18.11 -22.87 0.23
CA GLU A 70 19.57 -22.96 0.40
C GLU A 70 20.05 -24.41 0.48
N LYS A 71 19.28 -25.28 1.15
CA LYS A 71 19.63 -26.70 1.32
C LYS A 71 19.32 -27.56 0.10
N HIS A 72 18.20 -27.29 -0.57
CA HIS A 72 17.64 -28.18 -1.59
C HIS A 72 17.70 -27.59 -3.01
N GLY A 73 18.16 -26.35 -3.15
CA GLY A 73 18.09 -25.60 -4.39
C GLY A 73 16.68 -25.10 -4.68
N LEU A 74 16.55 -24.36 -5.79
CA LEU A 74 15.26 -23.83 -6.22
C LEU A 74 14.30 -24.96 -6.62
N PRO A 75 13.14 -25.08 -5.97
CA PRO A 75 12.11 -26.02 -6.38
C PRO A 75 11.76 -25.79 -7.85
N LEU A 76 11.60 -26.89 -8.60
CA LEU A 76 11.17 -26.88 -10.00
C LEU A 76 12.11 -26.14 -10.97
N ALA A 77 13.32 -25.75 -10.56
CA ALA A 77 14.30 -25.13 -11.45
C ALA A 77 14.59 -25.96 -12.71
N LYS A 78 14.49 -27.29 -12.59
CA LYS A 78 14.64 -28.25 -13.70
C LYS A 78 13.58 -28.13 -14.82
N TYR A 79 12.50 -27.39 -14.60
CA TYR A 79 11.44 -27.16 -15.59
C TYR A 79 11.42 -25.72 -16.12
N ARG A 80 12.35 -24.87 -15.70
CA ARG A 80 12.44 -23.49 -16.18
C ARG A 80 12.97 -23.47 -17.61
N MET A 81 12.09 -23.30 -18.59
CA MET A 81 12.46 -22.98 -19.97
C MET A 81 12.84 -21.50 -20.03
N PHE A 82 14.00 -21.21 -20.63
CA PHE A 82 14.57 -19.88 -20.78
C PHE A 82 13.82 -19.06 -21.84
#